data_AF-A0A820CBC8-F1
#
_entry.id   AF-A0A820CBC8-F1
#
_cell.length_a   1.000
_cell.length_b   1.000
_cell.length_c   1.000
_cell.angle_alpha   90.00
_cell.angle_beta   90.00
_cell.angle_gamma   90.00
#
_symmetry.space_group_name_H-M   'P 1'
#
loop_
_entity.id
_entity.type
_entity.pdbx_description
1 polymer ?
#
loop_
_entity_poly.entity_id
_entity_poly.type
_entity_poly.pdbx_seq_one_letter_code
_entity_poly.pdbx_strand_id
1 'polypeptide(L)'
;MILTIKGKQLPSYSVRTDAFMRWPTIPNKRVFDSYSHLEKFVRNVMDPRIIPSVTLYFSQPWHHNIGHALFDGLYPAYVALICFSPKHLHPFRIFAGIDNCNTCWSEDIYSRFGGLGILKQSVLNKMSKGHWFMFEE
;
A
#
# COMPACT_ATOMS: atom_id res chain seq x y z
N MET A 1 3.24 -10.16 -6.24
CA MET A 1 3.51 -11.62 -6.21
C MET A 1 3.06 -12.15 -4.86
N ILE A 2 2.40 -13.30 -4.81
CA ILE A 2 1.99 -13.95 -3.56
C ILE A 2 2.97 -15.09 -3.26
N LEU A 3 3.53 -15.09 -2.05
CA LEU A 3 4.36 -16.17 -1.53
C LEU A 3 3.46 -17.15 -0.76
N THR A 4 3.58 -18.45 -1.02
CA THR A 4 2.80 -19.47 -0.28
C THR A 4 3.63 -20.73 -0.02
N ILE A 5 3.16 -21.55 0.90
CA ILE A 5 3.70 -22.89 1.15
C ILE A 5 2.88 -23.93 0.39
N LYS A 6 3.52 -25.01 -0.07
CA LYS A 6 2.90 -26.16 -0.72
C LYS A 6 1.79 -26.75 0.16
N GLY A 7 0.66 -27.12 -0.45
CA GLY A 7 -0.49 -27.65 0.27
C GLY A 7 -1.35 -26.62 1.01
N LYS A 8 -0.90 -25.35 1.13
CA LYS A 8 -1.77 -24.27 1.61
C LYS A 8 -2.62 -23.73 0.46
N GLN A 9 -3.93 -23.79 0.63
CA GLN A 9 -4.86 -23.09 -0.26
C GLN A 9 -4.91 -21.63 0.13
N LEU A 10 -4.65 -20.76 -0.84
CA LEU A 10 -5.06 -19.36 -0.73
C LEU A 10 -6.58 -19.35 -0.92
N PRO A 11 -7.32 -18.50 -0.20
CA PRO A 11 -8.74 -18.35 -0.48
C PRO A 11 -8.91 -17.85 -1.93
N SER A 12 -10.05 -18.18 -2.56
CA SER A 12 -10.37 -17.75 -3.92
C SER A 12 -10.69 -16.25 -3.96
N TYR A 13 -9.68 -15.41 -3.74
CA TYR A 13 -9.81 -13.97 -3.88
C TYR A 13 -9.47 -13.55 -5.30
N SER A 14 -10.43 -12.93 -5.97
CA SER A 14 -10.14 -12.02 -7.06
C SER A 14 -9.52 -10.77 -6.44
N VAL A 15 -8.20 -10.65 -6.51
CA VAL A 15 -7.52 -9.43 -6.07
C VAL A 15 -7.78 -8.38 -7.14
N ARG A 16 -8.76 -7.51 -6.91
CA ARG A 16 -8.93 -6.30 -7.71
C ARG A 16 -7.84 -5.33 -7.28
N THR A 17 -6.88 -5.09 -8.15
CA THR A 17 -5.87 -4.03 -7.97
C THR A 17 -6.38 -2.67 -8.40
N ASP A 18 -7.54 -2.63 -9.06
CA ASP A 18 -8.21 -1.45 -9.59
C ASP A 18 -9.72 -1.66 -9.51
N ALA A 19 -10.47 -0.67 -8.99
CA ALA A 19 -11.91 -0.75 -8.78
C ALA A 19 -12.73 -0.76 -10.09
N PHE A 20 -12.14 -0.30 -11.19
CA PHE A 20 -12.72 -0.18 -12.52
C PHE A 20 -12.21 -1.27 -13.48
N MET A 21 -11.15 -1.99 -13.14
CA MET A 21 -10.79 -3.22 -13.85
C MET A 21 -11.82 -4.32 -13.58
N ARG A 22 -12.57 -4.67 -14.63
CA ARG A 22 -13.55 -5.76 -14.59
C ARG A 22 -12.93 -7.14 -14.81
N TRP A 23 -11.69 -7.20 -15.29
CA TRP A 23 -10.98 -8.45 -15.54
C TRP A 23 -10.25 -8.91 -14.26
N PRO A 24 -10.35 -10.19 -13.88
CA PRO A 24 -9.58 -10.71 -12.77
C PRO A 24 -8.10 -10.65 -13.09
N THR A 25 -7.33 -9.93 -12.29
CA THR A 25 -5.87 -9.99 -12.34
C THR A 25 -5.44 -11.20 -11.53
N ILE A 26 -4.85 -12.20 -12.18
CA ILE A 26 -4.29 -13.37 -11.50
C ILE A 26 -2.91 -12.98 -10.98
N PRO A 27 -2.70 -12.87 -9.65
CA PRO A 27 -1.40 -12.48 -9.12
C PRO A 27 -0.38 -13.61 -9.35
N ASN A 28 0.83 -13.22 -9.77
CA ASN A 28 1.95 -14.16 -9.84
C ASN A 28 2.17 -14.83 -8.48
N LYS A 29 2.28 -16.16 -8.48
CA LYS A 29 2.40 -16.97 -7.27
C LYS A 29 3.75 -17.69 -7.26
N ARG A 30 4.42 -17.67 -6.11
CA ARG A 30 5.61 -18.48 -5.86
C ARG A 30 5.33 -19.43 -4.70
N VAL A 31 5.49 -20.72 -4.95
CA VAL A 31 5.21 -21.79 -3.98
C VAL A 31 6.53 -22.31 -3.42
N PHE A 32 6.62 -22.43 -2.10
CA PHE A 32 7.76 -22.98 -1.38
C PHE A 32 7.38 -24.32 -0.75
N ASP A 33 8.31 -25.25 -0.68
CA ASP A 33 8.05 -26.58 -0.09
C ASP A 33 7.84 -26.52 1.43
N SER A 34 8.47 -25.54 2.10
CA SER A 34 8.42 -25.39 3.55
C SER A 34 8.42 -23.91 3.96
N TYR A 35 8.01 -23.64 5.20
CA TYR A 35 8.16 -22.31 5.80
C TYR A 35 9.63 -21.88 5.86
N SER A 36 10.56 -22.80 6.17
CA SER A 36 11.99 -22.48 6.23
C SER A 36 12.55 -22.02 4.88
N HIS A 37 12.10 -22.60 3.76
CA HIS A 37 12.49 -22.14 2.42
C HIS A 37 11.90 -20.77 2.09
N LEU A 38 10.65 -20.52 2.48
CA LEU A 38 10.01 -19.21 2.33
C LEU A 38 10.74 -18.15 3.14
N GLU A 39 11.01 -18.42 4.42
CA GLU A 39 11.72 -17.50 5.31
C GLU A 39 13.12 -17.19 4.78
N LYS A 40 13.88 -18.21 4.36
CA LYS A 40 15.21 -18.02 3.76
C LYS A 40 15.14 -17.16 2.50
N PHE A 41 14.10 -17.32 1.68
CA PHE A 41 13.88 -16.48 0.51
C PHE A 41 13.58 -15.03 0.87
N VAL A 42 12.68 -14.78 1.82
CA VAL A 42 12.33 -13.42 2.27
C VAL A 42 13.56 -12.73 2.87
N ARG A 43 14.31 -13.42 3.74
CA ARG A 43 15.46 -12.82 4.42
C ARG A 43 16.67 -12.61 3.51
N ASN A 44 17.00 -13.57 2.65
CA ASN A 44 18.29 -13.57 1.94
C ASN A 44 18.19 -13.25 0.45
N VAL A 45 17.01 -13.36 -0.16
CA VAL A 45 16.82 -13.09 -1.59
C VAL A 45 16.01 -11.82 -1.81
N MET A 46 14.92 -11.64 -1.07
CA MET A 46 14.17 -10.38 -1.13
C MET A 46 14.91 -9.28 -0.37
N ASP A 47 15.38 -9.58 0.85
CA ASP A 47 16.09 -8.63 1.72
C ASP A 47 15.42 -7.23 1.73
N PRO A 48 14.15 -7.14 2.18
CA PRO A 48 13.36 -5.94 1.99
C PRO A 48 13.88 -4.79 2.86
N ARG A 49 13.99 -3.60 2.26
CA ARG A 49 14.27 -2.37 2.98
C ARG A 49 13.02 -1.90 3.71
N ILE A 50 13.15 -1.62 4.99
CA ILE A 50 12.04 -1.13 5.81
C ILE A 50 11.78 0.35 5.49
N ILE A 51 10.53 0.67 5.19
CA ILE A 51 10.03 2.04 5.12
C ILE A 51 9.44 2.35 6.51
N PRO A 52 10.08 3.24 7.29
CA PRO A 52 9.68 3.49 8.67
C PRO A 52 8.39 4.31 8.73
N SER A 53 7.75 4.20 9.89
CA SER A 53 6.49 4.83 10.27
C SER A 53 5.26 4.24 9.57
N VAL A 54 4.11 4.38 10.24
CA VAL A 54 2.81 3.97 9.70
C VAL A 54 2.62 4.55 8.32
N THR A 55 2.21 3.71 7.38
CA THR A 55 1.89 4.13 6.02
C THR A 55 0.46 3.72 5.69
N LEU A 56 -0.37 4.69 5.35
CA LEU A 56 -1.77 4.45 4.96
C LEU A 56 -1.89 4.41 3.44
N TYR A 57 -2.56 3.38 2.91
CA TYR A 57 -2.79 3.23 1.48
C TYR A 57 -4.09 3.90 1.05
N PHE A 58 -4.01 4.76 0.03
CA PHE A 58 -5.12 5.51 -0.54
C PHE A 58 -5.22 5.20 -2.04
N SER A 59 -6.39 4.71 -2.46
CA SER A 59 -6.66 4.31 -3.84
C SER A 59 -8.02 4.82 -4.32
N GLN A 60 -8.37 6.05 -3.95
CA GLN A 60 -9.62 6.66 -4.36
C GLN A 60 -9.50 7.34 -5.74
N PRO A 61 -10.54 7.26 -6.59
CA PRO A 61 -10.63 8.03 -7.83
C PRO A 61 -10.87 9.54 -7.58
N TRP A 62 -10.88 10.32 -8.67
CA TRP A 62 -11.24 11.75 -8.66
C TRP A 62 -10.45 12.62 -7.68
N HIS A 63 -9.12 12.48 -7.67
CA HIS A 63 -8.21 13.26 -6.81
C HIS A 63 -8.32 14.80 -6.94
N HIS A 64 -8.94 15.31 -8.00
CA HIS A 64 -9.23 16.72 -8.22
C HIS A 64 -10.52 17.21 -7.52
N ASN A 65 -11.28 16.33 -6.88
CA ASN A 65 -12.50 16.68 -6.16
C ASN A 65 -12.23 16.62 -4.65
N ILE A 66 -12.40 17.76 -3.99
CA ILE A 66 -12.19 17.89 -2.54
C ILE A 66 -13.11 16.98 -1.72
N GLY A 67 -14.36 16.76 -2.16
CA GLY A 67 -15.30 15.87 -1.51
C GLY A 67 -14.78 14.43 -1.47
N HIS A 68 -14.29 13.92 -2.61
CA HIS A 68 -13.68 12.59 -2.67
C HIS A 68 -12.39 12.50 -1.84
N ALA A 69 -11.59 13.57 -1.80
CA ALA A 69 -10.41 13.60 -0.94
C ALA A 69 -10.79 13.43 0.55
N LEU A 70 -11.81 14.14 1.01
CA LEU A 70 -12.26 14.16 2.41
C LEU A 70 -13.01 12.88 2.79
N PHE A 71 -14.04 12.49 2.03
CA PHE A 71 -14.98 11.45 2.44
C PHE A 71 -14.55 10.04 2.05
N ASP A 72 -13.96 9.85 0.86
CA ASP A 72 -13.52 8.52 0.42
C ASP A 72 -12.11 8.19 0.91
N GLY A 73 -11.30 9.23 1.16
CA GLY A 73 -9.93 9.09 1.66
C GLY A 73 -9.80 9.36 3.16
N LEU A 74 -9.88 10.64 3.56
CA LEU A 74 -9.49 11.02 4.93
C LEU A 74 -10.42 10.46 6.00
N TYR A 75 -11.73 10.46 5.78
CA TYR A 75 -12.69 9.97 6.78
C TYR A 75 -12.43 8.50 7.16
N PRO A 76 -12.35 7.53 6.23
CA PRO A 76 -12.03 6.16 6.60
C PRO A 76 -10.62 6.02 7.17
N ALA A 77 -9.64 6.81 6.70
CA ALA A 77 -8.29 6.81 7.27
C ALA A 77 -8.29 7.27 8.74
N TYR A 78 -9.00 8.34 9.06
CA TYR A 78 -9.17 8.83 10.43
C TYR A 78 -9.83 7.77 11.32
N VAL A 79 -10.95 7.18 10.86
CA VAL A 79 -11.67 6.13 11.59
C VAL A 79 -10.80 4.87 11.79
N ALA A 80 -9.98 4.51 10.80
CA ALA A 80 -9.03 3.42 10.96
C ALA A 80 -7.96 3.78 12.01
N LEU A 81 -7.35 4.97 11.89
CA LEU A 81 -6.26 5.43 12.75
C LEU A 81 -6.63 5.47 14.24
N ILE A 82 -7.85 5.92 14.60
CA ILE A 82 -8.27 5.96 16.01
C ILE A 82 -8.25 4.57 16.67
N CYS A 83 -8.34 3.49 15.89
CA CYS A 83 -8.24 2.13 16.40
C CYS A 83 -6.78 1.68 16.69
N PHE A 84 -5.76 2.43 16.24
CA PHE A 84 -4.35 2.07 16.35
C PHE A 84 -3.59 2.96 17.36
N SER A 85 -4.16 3.17 18.55
CA SER A 85 -3.45 3.88 19.65
C SER A 85 -2.20 3.10 20.12
N PRO A 86 -1.04 3.76 20.34
CA PRO A 86 -0.76 5.19 20.26
C PRO A 86 -0.21 5.66 18.90
N LYS A 87 -0.01 4.74 17.93
CA LYS A 87 0.71 5.03 16.68
C LYS A 87 0.05 6.14 15.85
N HIS A 88 -1.27 6.29 15.90
CA HIS A 88 -2.00 7.36 15.23
C HIS A 88 -1.70 8.78 15.75
N LEU A 89 -1.03 8.91 16.91
CA LEU A 89 -0.61 10.19 17.48
C LEU A 89 0.70 10.70 16.85
N HIS A 90 1.39 9.86 16.08
CA HIS A 90 2.62 10.23 15.39
C HIS A 90 2.34 10.55 13.90
N PRO A 91 3.16 11.41 13.28
CA PRO A 91 3.11 11.63 11.84
C PRO A 91 3.23 10.30 11.08
N PHE A 92 2.45 10.14 10.02
CA PHE A 92 2.40 8.96 9.17
C PHE A 92 2.52 9.35 7.70
N ARG A 93 2.86 8.37 6.87
CA ARG A 93 2.98 8.56 5.42
C ARG A 93 1.70 8.14 4.74
N ILE A 94 1.36 8.81 3.66
CA ILE A 94 0.30 8.35 2.77
C ILE A 94 0.94 7.75 1.52
N PHE A 95 0.58 6.50 1.21
CA PHE A 95 0.91 5.84 -0.04
C PHE A 95 -0.29 5.94 -0.98
N ALA A 96 -0.16 6.67 -2.08
CA ALA A 96 -1.29 6.92 -2.97
C ALA A 96 -0.92 6.87 -4.46
N GLY A 97 -1.88 6.44 -5.28
CA GLY A 97 -1.82 6.46 -6.74
C GLY A 97 -2.01 7.86 -7.36
N ILE A 98 -1.55 8.94 -6.71
CA ILE A 98 -1.70 10.32 -7.18
C ILE A 98 -0.55 10.66 -8.14
N ASP A 99 -0.51 9.96 -9.26
CA ASP A 99 0.48 10.18 -10.31
C ASP A 99 -0.05 11.19 -11.34
N ASN A 100 0.80 12.12 -11.78
CA ASN A 100 0.54 13.07 -12.87
C ASN A 100 -0.69 13.99 -12.69
N CYS A 101 -0.82 14.65 -11.54
CA CYS A 101 -1.89 15.61 -11.33
C CYS A 101 -1.40 16.98 -10.88
N ASN A 102 -1.70 18.01 -11.68
CA ASN A 102 -1.31 19.39 -11.39
C ASN A 102 -2.34 20.13 -10.53
N THR A 103 -3.55 19.59 -10.37
CA THR A 103 -4.69 20.26 -9.69
C THR A 103 -5.40 19.34 -8.69
N CYS A 104 -4.65 18.44 -8.04
CA CYS A 104 -5.25 17.45 -7.15
C CYS A 104 -5.37 17.96 -5.72
N TRP A 105 -6.61 18.22 -5.29
CA TRP A 105 -6.94 18.53 -3.90
C TRP A 105 -6.50 17.42 -2.95
N SER A 106 -6.57 16.15 -3.38
CA SER A 106 -6.08 15.04 -2.57
C SER A 106 -4.62 15.19 -2.18
N GLU A 107 -3.74 15.72 -3.04
CA GLU A 107 -2.31 15.85 -2.72
C GLU A 107 -2.08 16.85 -1.59
N ASP A 108 -2.67 18.05 -1.67
CA ASP A 108 -2.53 19.08 -0.61
C ASP A 108 -3.16 18.59 0.71
N ILE A 109 -4.38 18.05 0.65
CA ILE A 109 -5.12 17.61 1.83
C ILE A 109 -4.40 16.45 2.53
N TYR A 110 -3.92 15.46 1.77
CA TYR A 110 -3.25 14.28 2.32
C TYR A 110 -1.89 14.63 2.89
N SER A 111 -1.12 15.46 2.20
CA SER A 111 0.18 15.90 2.69
C SER A 111 0.07 16.60 4.05
N ARG A 112 -0.97 17.42 4.24
CA ARG A 112 -1.24 18.09 5.52
C ARG A 112 -1.69 17.12 6.62
N PHE A 113 -2.51 16.13 6.27
CA PHE A 113 -3.05 15.18 7.24
C PHE A 113 -2.01 14.18 7.75
N GLY A 114 -1.14 13.65 6.87
CA GLY A 114 -0.14 12.65 7.25
C GLY A 114 1.07 13.22 8.01
N GLY A 115 1.54 14.41 7.66
CA GLY A 115 2.71 15.02 8.29
C GLY A 115 4.08 14.46 7.84
N LEU A 116 4.15 13.23 7.27
CA LEU A 116 5.35 12.71 6.60
C LEU A 116 5.29 12.80 5.06
N GLY A 117 4.24 13.42 4.53
CA GLY A 117 4.01 13.60 3.10
C GLY A 117 3.48 12.34 2.39
N ILE A 118 3.57 12.36 1.06
CA ILE A 118 2.98 11.35 0.19
C ILE A 118 4.07 10.57 -0.56
N LEU A 119 4.05 9.24 -0.43
CA LEU A 119 4.74 8.33 -1.34
C LEU A 119 3.83 8.06 -2.53
N LYS A 120 4.18 8.61 -3.69
CA LYS A 120 3.45 8.35 -4.92
C LYS A 120 3.74 6.93 -5.44
N GLN A 121 2.74 6.28 -6.02
CA GLN A 121 2.90 4.93 -6.56
C GLN A 121 3.95 4.84 -7.67
N SER A 122 4.04 5.83 -8.56
CA SER A 122 5.12 5.90 -9.54
C SER A 122 6.52 5.95 -8.89
N VAL A 123 6.66 6.60 -7.74
CA VAL A 123 7.92 6.70 -7.01
C VAL A 123 8.27 5.35 -6.39
N LEU A 124 7.33 4.70 -5.70
CA LEU A 124 7.54 3.36 -5.15
C LEU A 124 7.86 2.34 -6.26
N ASN A 125 7.16 2.40 -7.39
CA ASN A 125 7.43 1.55 -8.56
C ASN A 125 8.86 1.75 -9.11
N LYS A 126 9.33 3.00 -9.18
CA LYS A 126 10.72 3.30 -9.58
C LYS A 126 11.72 2.78 -8.56
N MET A 127 11.47 2.97 -7.27
CA MET A 127 12.31 2.47 -6.18
C MET A 127 12.38 0.94 -6.17
N SER A 128 11.29 0.27 -6.56
CA SER A 128 11.16 -1.19 -6.51
C SER A 128 11.82 -1.91 -7.68
N LYS A 129 12.50 -1.19 -8.58
CA LYS A 129 13.31 -1.79 -9.65
C LYS A 129 14.51 -2.51 -9.04
N GLY A 130 14.37 -3.82 -8.83
CA GLY A 130 15.42 -4.68 -8.25
C GLY A 130 15.53 -4.60 -6.73
N HIS A 131 14.60 -3.92 -6.06
CA HIS A 131 14.57 -3.79 -4.60
C HIS A 131 13.20 -4.12 -4.05
N TRP A 132 13.18 -4.68 -2.85
CA TRP A 132 11.98 -4.98 -2.11
C TRP A 132 11.84 -4.00 -0.95
N PHE A 133 10.60 -3.62 -0.64
CA PHE A 133 10.29 -2.74 0.47
C PHE A 133 9.23 -3.38 1.36
N MET A 134 9.35 -3.12 2.66
CA MET A 134 8.36 -3.50 3.65
C MET A 134 7.94 -2.23 4.41
N PHE A 135 6.64 -1.99 4.53
CA PHE A 135 6.14 -0.91 5.38
C PHE A 135 6.14 -1.37 6.83
N GLU A 136 6.52 -0.47 7.72
CA GLU A 136 6.32 -0.68 9.15
C GLU A 136 4.81 -0.67 9.47
N GLU A 137 4.36 -1.70 10.18
CA GLU A 137 3.01 -1.78 10.76
C GLU A 137 2.92 -0.94 12.04
#